data_AF-T1CLN8-F1
#
_entry.id   AF-T1CLN8-F1
#
_cell.length_a   1.000
_cell.length_b   1.000
_cell.length_c   1.000
_cell.angle_alpha   90.00
_cell.angle_beta   90.00
_cell.angle_gamma   90.00
#
_symmetry.space_group_name_H-M   'P 1'
#
loop_
_entity.id
_entity.type
_entity.pdbx_description
1 polymer ?
#
loop_
_entity_poly.entity_id
_entity_poly.type
_entity_poly.pdbx_seq_one_letter_code
_entity_poly.pdbx_strand_id
1 'polypeptide(L)'
;NAQTEPVLDFQGVIDASYVINSGYGTAAAVPVPQIGQPNPTQTPLAITSSGDLIATQAQPTSSPGQIPTRPPISLGTAYAAFLEVPPLTSQDTTPAYLVAPWGTGTTFIGAALYESTDGGTTFTEIAQQPTPGIVGWTPDVLHATQPYTWDTTSSVSVYLNASYMQLAGATDLQVIQGANLAQLGSELIQFGNANLMTDANGNAYYQLTRLLRGRRGTESQMASHVAGESFVLIQANDETAVSYGLHDLNNAAEFKVATVGQSISAIPATDFAPTGLWYKPFSPAHVTTVSDSSG
;
A
#
# COMPACT_ATOMS: atom_id res chain seq x y z
N ASN A 1 -12.79 42.08 27.35
CA ASN A 1 -11.41 41.56 27.24
C ASN A 1 -11.39 40.12 27.71
N ALA A 2 -10.79 39.25 26.88
CA ALA A 2 -10.77 37.79 26.94
C ALA A 2 -12.06 37.09 26.53
N GLN A 3 -11.99 36.45 25.35
CA GLN A 3 -12.95 35.48 24.83
C GLN A 3 -12.79 34.15 25.58
N THR A 4 -13.92 33.57 25.95
CA THR A 4 -14.09 32.17 26.35
C THR A 4 -14.62 31.41 25.16
N GLU A 5 -13.82 30.51 24.60
CA GLU A 5 -14.24 29.51 23.60
C GLU A 5 -15.12 28.44 24.28
N PRO A 6 -16.25 28.01 23.67
CA PRO A 6 -16.99 26.85 24.13
C PRO A 6 -16.40 25.55 23.57
N VAL A 7 -16.12 24.62 24.48
CA VAL A 7 -15.77 23.22 24.23
C VAL A 7 -16.99 22.49 23.66
N LEU A 8 -16.85 21.86 22.48
CA LEU A 8 -17.84 20.92 21.95
C LEU A 8 -17.57 19.51 22.51
N ASP A 9 -18.54 19.07 23.32
CA ASP A 9 -18.67 17.75 23.94
C ASP A 9 -19.06 16.69 22.89
N PHE A 10 -18.31 15.60 22.80
CA PHE A 10 -18.71 14.39 22.09
C PHE A 10 -18.69 13.21 23.06
N GLN A 11 -19.88 12.89 23.56
CA GLN A 11 -20.20 11.69 24.31
C GLN A 11 -19.86 10.44 23.49
N GLY A 12 -18.96 9.61 24.03
CA GLY A 12 -18.61 8.29 23.51
C GLY A 12 -18.05 7.45 24.65
N VAL A 13 -18.94 6.89 25.45
CA VAL A 13 -18.67 5.99 26.58
C VAL A 13 -17.93 4.74 26.08
N ILE A 14 -16.71 4.52 26.55
CA ILE A 14 -16.10 3.18 26.62
C ILE A 14 -15.48 3.04 28.01
N ASP A 15 -16.10 2.17 28.81
CA ASP A 15 -15.66 1.77 30.13
C ASP A 15 -14.25 1.16 30.08
N ALA A 16 -13.39 1.65 30.97
CA ALA A 16 -12.08 1.10 31.25
C ALA A 16 -12.17 0.04 32.35
N SER A 17 -11.50 -1.10 32.14
CA SER A 17 -10.92 -1.84 33.26
C SER A 17 -9.44 -2.05 33.01
N TYR A 18 -8.70 -1.37 33.88
CA TYR A 18 -7.26 -1.12 33.97
C TYR A 18 -6.58 -2.14 34.87
N VAL A 19 -5.39 -2.64 34.50
CA VAL A 19 -4.37 -3.08 35.47
C VAL A 19 -2.97 -2.74 34.92
N ILE A 20 -2.28 -1.85 35.62
CA ILE A 20 -0.82 -1.63 35.52
C ILE A 20 -0.07 -2.67 36.35
N ASN A 21 1.13 -3.05 35.91
CA ASN A 21 2.17 -3.41 36.87
C ASN A 21 3.53 -2.88 36.41
N SER A 22 4.03 -1.89 37.13
CA SER A 22 5.38 -1.34 37.05
C SER A 22 6.33 -2.15 37.94
N GLY A 23 7.53 -2.49 37.46
CA GLY A 23 8.59 -3.02 38.32
C GLY A 23 9.93 -3.12 37.61
N TYR A 24 10.84 -2.18 37.89
CA TYR A 24 12.26 -2.25 37.56
C TYR A 24 13.00 -3.21 38.54
N GLY A 25 14.00 -3.97 38.06
CA GLY A 25 14.90 -4.76 38.92
C GLY A 25 15.98 -5.62 38.21
N THR A 26 17.17 -5.02 38.04
CA THR A 26 18.57 -5.53 37.93
C THR A 26 18.95 -7.02 37.67
N ALA A 27 19.73 -7.20 36.59
CA ALA A 27 20.94 -8.03 36.34
C ALA A 27 21.22 -9.38 37.05
N ALA A 28 21.47 -10.44 36.26
CA ALA A 28 22.38 -11.55 36.58
C ALA A 28 22.96 -12.21 35.30
N ALA A 29 24.19 -12.72 35.40
CA ALA A 29 25.13 -13.03 34.32
C ALA A 29 24.94 -14.38 33.59
N VAL A 30 25.52 -14.46 32.38
CA VAL A 30 25.61 -15.63 31.50
C VAL A 30 26.88 -16.45 31.81
N PRO A 31 26.83 -17.80 31.85
CA PRO A 31 28.02 -18.63 31.70
C PRO A 31 28.07 -19.41 30.37
N VAL A 32 29.26 -19.43 29.77
CA VAL A 32 29.68 -20.15 28.56
C VAL A 32 30.05 -21.61 28.89
N PRO A 33 29.71 -22.63 28.08
CA PRO A 33 30.24 -23.98 28.26
C PRO A 33 31.53 -24.21 27.44
N GLN A 34 32.56 -24.73 28.11
CA GLN A 34 33.85 -25.17 27.54
C GLN A 34 33.77 -26.62 27.01
N ILE A 35 34.63 -26.90 26.02
CA ILE A 35 34.71 -28.12 25.19
C ILE A 35 35.86 -29.01 25.68
N GLY A 36 35.68 -30.33 25.76
CA GLY A 36 36.79 -31.29 25.99
C GLY A 36 36.35 -32.76 26.18
N GLN A 37 36.61 -33.60 25.17
CA GLN A 37 36.45 -35.07 25.08
C GLN A 37 37.65 -35.84 25.70
N PRO A 38 37.75 -37.23 25.79
CA PRO A 38 37.20 -38.25 24.84
C PRO A 38 36.80 -39.70 25.31
N ASN A 39 35.98 -40.35 24.45
CA ASN A 39 35.91 -41.79 24.00
C ASN A 39 35.57 -42.98 24.95
N PRO A 40 35.21 -44.21 24.45
CA PRO A 40 34.85 -44.68 23.09
C PRO A 40 33.62 -45.63 22.99
N THR A 41 33.28 -45.98 21.74
CA THR A 41 32.35 -46.99 21.19
C THR A 41 32.46 -48.42 21.78
N GLN A 42 31.31 -49.12 21.94
CA GLN A 42 30.97 -50.51 21.49
C GLN A 42 29.96 -51.23 22.41
N THR A 43 28.91 -51.81 21.81
CA THR A 43 27.87 -52.69 22.41
C THR A 43 28.44 -54.08 22.76
N PRO A 44 27.82 -54.85 23.69
CA PRO A 44 26.92 -55.91 23.20
C PRO A 44 25.70 -56.24 24.08
N LEU A 45 24.76 -56.91 23.42
CA LEU A 45 23.57 -57.60 23.93
C LEU A 45 23.94 -58.67 24.97
N ALA A 46 23.19 -58.73 26.07
CA ALA A 46 23.15 -59.89 26.96
C ALA A 46 21.68 -60.31 27.17
N ILE A 47 21.39 -61.55 26.76
CA ILE A 47 20.15 -62.27 27.00
C ILE A 47 20.47 -63.27 28.12
N THR A 48 19.72 -63.27 29.23
CA THR A 48 19.33 -64.50 29.95
C THR A 48 18.31 -64.22 31.07
N SER A 49 17.13 -64.79 30.84
CA SER A 49 16.20 -65.45 31.77
C SER A 49 16.02 -64.90 33.20
N SER A 50 14.85 -64.32 33.46
CA SER A 50 13.93 -64.75 34.52
C SER A 50 12.53 -64.18 34.29
N GLY A 51 11.56 -65.08 34.08
CA GLY A 51 10.15 -65.02 34.49
C GLY A 51 9.31 -63.76 34.24
N ASP A 52 8.34 -63.92 33.32
CA ASP A 52 6.99 -63.33 33.28
C ASP A 52 6.81 -61.80 33.31
N LEU A 53 6.62 -61.27 32.10
CA LEU A 53 6.03 -59.97 31.82
C LEU A 53 4.50 -60.07 31.87
N ILE A 54 3.87 -59.40 32.84
CA ILE A 54 2.48 -58.93 32.68
C ILE A 54 2.53 -57.42 32.51
N ALA A 55 2.57 -56.97 31.25
CA ALA A 55 2.51 -55.57 30.89
C ALA A 55 1.08 -55.05 31.10
N THR A 56 0.87 -54.24 32.14
CA THR A 56 -0.25 -53.30 32.18
C THR A 56 0.12 -52.13 31.29
N GLN A 57 -0.31 -52.17 30.02
CA GLN A 57 -0.10 -51.05 29.10
C GLN A 57 -0.94 -49.86 29.57
N ALA A 58 -0.31 -48.86 30.17
CA ALA A 58 -0.89 -47.53 30.31
C ALA A 58 -1.09 -46.97 28.89
N GLN A 59 -2.35 -46.74 28.50
CA GLN A 59 -2.67 -46.00 27.29
C GLN A 59 -2.13 -44.56 27.46
N PRO A 60 -1.24 -44.07 26.58
CA PRO A 60 -0.87 -42.66 26.61
C PRO A 60 -2.10 -41.82 26.25
N THR A 61 -2.50 -40.92 27.15
CA THR A 61 -3.48 -39.88 26.86
C THR A 61 -2.81 -38.81 25.99
N SER A 62 -2.85 -39.00 24.67
CA SER A 62 -2.51 -37.92 23.75
C SER A 62 -3.68 -36.94 23.70
N SER A 63 -3.44 -35.69 24.10
CA SER A 63 -4.31 -34.58 23.69
C SER A 63 -4.32 -34.56 22.17
N PRO A 64 -5.48 -34.51 21.49
CA PRO A 64 -5.51 -34.29 20.05
C PRO A 64 -4.70 -33.05 19.72
N GLY A 65 -3.70 -33.20 18.85
CA GLY A 65 -2.91 -32.07 18.37
C GLY A 65 -3.84 -31.03 17.76
N GLN A 66 -3.69 -29.77 18.16
CA GLN A 66 -4.44 -28.68 17.57
C GLN A 66 -4.06 -28.62 16.08
N ILE A 67 -5.01 -28.92 15.19
CA ILE A 67 -4.82 -28.69 13.76
C ILE A 67 -4.69 -27.17 13.61
N PRO A 68 -3.60 -26.63 13.03
CA PRO A 68 -3.52 -25.19 12.80
C PRO A 68 -4.69 -24.79 11.90
N THR A 69 -5.65 -24.05 12.46
CA THR A 69 -6.77 -23.54 11.70
C THR A 69 -6.25 -22.46 10.77
N ARG A 70 -6.42 -22.64 9.45
CA ARG A 70 -6.14 -21.57 8.50
C ARG A 70 -7.02 -20.36 8.88
N PRO A 71 -6.45 -19.14 9.03
CA PRO A 71 -7.26 -17.95 9.27
C PRO A 71 -8.37 -17.84 8.21
N PRO A 72 -9.58 -17.42 8.57
CA PRO A 72 -10.64 -17.21 7.59
C PRO A 72 -10.20 -16.16 6.57
N ILE A 73 -10.35 -16.48 5.29
CA ILE A 73 -10.22 -15.47 4.22
C ILE A 73 -11.45 -14.56 4.29
N SER A 74 -11.23 -13.25 4.33
CA SER A 74 -12.29 -12.26 4.15
C SER A 74 -12.03 -11.57 2.82
N LEU A 75 -12.97 -11.67 1.88
CA LEU A 75 -12.82 -11.10 0.54
C LEU A 75 -13.07 -9.59 0.49
N GLY A 76 -13.72 -9.04 1.52
CA GLY A 76 -14.04 -7.62 1.63
C GLY A 76 -14.80 -7.04 0.44
N THR A 77 -14.97 -5.73 0.45
CA THR A 77 -15.46 -4.95 -0.70
C THR A 77 -14.28 -4.50 -1.55
N ALA A 78 -14.44 -4.58 -2.87
CA ALA A 78 -13.48 -4.04 -3.84
C ALA A 78 -13.78 -2.58 -4.20
N TYR A 79 -12.71 -1.82 -4.42
CA TYR A 79 -12.70 -0.42 -4.83
C TYR A 79 -11.67 -0.25 -5.95
N ALA A 80 -11.63 0.90 -6.60
CA ALA A 80 -10.52 1.29 -7.47
C ALA A 80 -10.10 2.72 -7.21
N ALA A 81 -8.79 2.98 -7.32
CA ALA A 81 -8.27 4.31 -7.54
C ALA A 81 -8.11 4.55 -9.05
N PHE A 82 -8.47 5.75 -9.50
CA PHE A 82 -8.30 6.18 -10.88
C PHE A 82 -7.18 7.22 -10.92
N LEU A 83 -6.19 6.97 -11.78
CA LEU A 83 -4.99 7.77 -11.85
C LEU A 83 -4.89 8.33 -13.26
N GLU A 84 -5.00 9.64 -13.36
CA GLU A 84 -4.60 10.32 -14.57
C GLU A 84 -3.11 10.59 -14.51
N VAL A 85 -2.35 9.94 -15.39
CA VAL A 85 -0.90 10.05 -15.45
C VAL A 85 -0.45 10.47 -16.85
N PRO A 86 0.67 11.18 -16.99
CA PRO A 86 1.38 11.29 -18.26
C PRO A 86 1.90 9.93 -18.75
N PRO A 87 2.34 9.81 -20.02
CA PRO A 87 3.16 8.69 -20.47
C PRO A 87 4.32 8.39 -19.51
N LEU A 88 4.38 7.15 -19.01
CA LEU A 88 5.35 6.74 -18.00
C LEU A 88 6.63 6.18 -18.63
N THR A 89 6.52 5.60 -19.82
CA THR A 89 7.61 5.05 -20.60
C THR A 89 7.56 5.56 -22.04
N SER A 90 8.65 5.39 -22.78
CA SER A 90 8.67 5.69 -24.22
C SER A 90 7.87 4.70 -25.07
N GLN A 91 7.44 3.57 -24.49
CA GLN A 91 6.58 2.59 -25.17
C GLN A 91 5.10 2.95 -25.05
N ASP A 92 4.75 3.87 -24.13
CA ASP A 92 3.37 4.26 -23.92
C ASP A 92 2.94 5.24 -25.03
N THR A 93 2.30 4.69 -26.06
CA THR A 93 1.93 5.42 -27.28
C THR A 93 0.43 5.71 -27.42
N THR A 94 -0.38 5.12 -26.54
CA THR A 94 -1.84 5.27 -26.53
C THR A 94 -2.29 6.02 -25.28
N PRO A 95 -3.09 7.09 -25.39
CA PRO A 95 -3.68 7.77 -24.25
C PRO A 95 -4.47 6.82 -23.36
N ALA A 96 -4.09 6.78 -22.08
CA ALA A 96 -4.72 5.94 -21.08
C ALA A 96 -4.70 6.61 -19.71
N TYR A 97 -5.68 6.27 -18.88
CA TYR A 97 -5.60 6.47 -17.43
C TYR A 97 -5.37 5.09 -16.79
N LEU A 98 -4.79 5.07 -15.60
CA LEU A 98 -4.59 3.82 -14.87
C LEU A 98 -5.73 3.62 -13.89
N VAL A 99 -6.17 2.37 -13.77
CA VAL A 99 -7.14 1.95 -12.77
C VAL A 99 -6.44 0.94 -11.86
N ALA A 100 -6.43 1.23 -10.56
CA ALA A 100 -5.79 0.42 -9.53
C ALA A 100 -6.86 -0.18 -8.59
N PRO A 101 -7.44 -1.35 -8.92
CA PRO A 101 -8.35 -2.07 -8.05
C PRO A 101 -7.69 -2.49 -6.73
N TRP A 102 -8.41 -2.40 -5.62
CA TRP A 102 -7.97 -2.89 -4.32
C TRP A 102 -9.16 -3.37 -3.49
N GLY A 103 -8.91 -4.06 -2.38
CA GLY A 103 -9.97 -4.62 -1.54
C GLY A 103 -9.75 -4.37 -0.05
N THR A 104 -10.84 -4.33 0.70
CA THR A 104 -10.83 -4.19 2.18
C THR A 104 -10.69 -5.52 2.92
N GLY A 105 -10.62 -6.63 2.17
CA GLY A 105 -10.45 -7.97 2.70
C GLY A 105 -9.07 -8.19 3.33
N THR A 106 -8.90 -9.34 3.98
CA THR A 106 -7.58 -9.75 4.50
C THR A 106 -6.63 -10.22 3.40
N THR A 107 -7.17 -10.49 2.21
CA THR A 107 -6.42 -10.83 1.00
C THR A 107 -7.16 -10.32 -0.23
N PHE A 108 -6.43 -10.03 -1.30
CA PHE A 108 -6.98 -9.73 -2.61
C PHE A 108 -6.84 -10.94 -3.51
N ILE A 109 -7.94 -11.38 -4.12
CA ILE A 109 -7.96 -12.57 -5.00
C ILE A 109 -8.30 -12.23 -6.46
N GLY A 110 -8.28 -10.94 -6.79
CA GLY A 110 -8.62 -10.41 -8.09
C GLY A 110 -9.92 -9.60 -8.09
N ALA A 111 -10.06 -8.77 -9.12
CA ALA A 111 -11.27 -8.03 -9.40
C ALA A 111 -11.49 -7.87 -10.92
N ALA A 112 -12.76 -7.86 -11.31
CA ALA A 112 -13.20 -7.50 -12.65
C ALA A 112 -13.60 -6.03 -12.67
N LEU A 113 -13.11 -5.28 -13.65
CA LEU A 113 -13.45 -3.89 -13.89
C LEU A 113 -14.53 -3.81 -14.97
N TYR A 114 -15.62 -3.13 -14.64
CA TYR A 114 -16.73 -2.87 -15.53
C TYR A 114 -16.88 -1.37 -15.77
N GLU A 115 -17.23 -1.01 -17.00
CA GLU A 115 -17.48 0.35 -17.43
C GLU A 115 -18.90 0.46 -18.01
N SER A 116 -19.53 1.59 -17.77
CA SER A 116 -20.78 2.01 -18.39
C SER A 116 -20.61 3.39 -19.02
N THR A 117 -21.01 3.49 -20.28
CA THR A 117 -21.01 4.73 -21.07
C THR A 117 -22.43 5.22 -21.40
N ASP A 118 -23.46 4.53 -20.88
CA ASP A 118 -24.89 4.80 -21.11
C ASP A 118 -25.63 5.25 -19.85
N GLY A 119 -24.91 5.91 -18.93
CA GLY A 119 -25.45 6.42 -17.66
C GLY A 119 -25.89 5.31 -16.71
N GLY A 120 -25.15 4.21 -16.67
CA GLY A 120 -25.31 3.15 -15.68
C GLY A 120 -26.37 2.12 -16.04
N THR A 121 -26.87 2.17 -17.28
CA THR A 121 -27.91 1.24 -17.76
C THR A 121 -27.30 -0.14 -18.04
N THR A 122 -26.14 -0.17 -18.71
CA THR A 122 -25.41 -1.39 -19.01
C THR A 122 -23.94 -1.26 -18.61
N PHE A 123 -23.39 -2.35 -18.07
CA PHE A 123 -22.00 -2.44 -17.65
C PHE A 123 -21.30 -3.55 -18.46
N THR A 124 -20.21 -3.19 -19.12
CA THR A 124 -19.37 -4.12 -19.88
C THR A 124 -18.06 -4.35 -19.15
N GLU A 125 -17.60 -5.60 -19.10
CA GLU A 125 -16.30 -5.92 -18.53
C GLU A 125 -15.18 -5.41 -19.45
N ILE A 126 -14.31 -4.55 -18.94
CA ILE A 126 -13.19 -3.97 -19.71
C ILE A 126 -11.84 -4.56 -19.31
N ALA A 127 -11.72 -5.12 -18.10
CA ALA A 127 -10.49 -5.73 -17.64
C ALA A 127 -10.70 -6.71 -16.49
N GLN A 128 -9.72 -7.60 -16.32
CA GLN A 128 -9.55 -8.46 -15.15
C GLN A 128 -8.21 -8.14 -14.52
N GLN A 129 -8.23 -7.86 -13.22
CA GLN A 129 -7.06 -7.47 -12.46
C GLN A 129 -6.76 -8.53 -11.39
N PRO A 130 -5.76 -9.41 -11.58
CA PRO A 130 -5.40 -10.42 -10.59
C PRO A 130 -4.65 -9.89 -9.35
N THR A 131 -3.94 -8.75 -9.45
CA THR A 131 -3.15 -8.20 -8.34
C THR A 131 -3.73 -6.89 -7.82
N PRO A 132 -3.63 -6.59 -6.51
CA PRO A 132 -4.15 -5.34 -5.97
C PRO A 132 -3.22 -4.16 -6.27
N GLY A 133 -3.80 -3.02 -6.59
CA GLY A 133 -3.14 -1.73 -6.47
C GLY A 133 -2.74 -1.43 -5.02
N ILE A 134 -1.62 -0.74 -4.85
CA ILE A 134 -1.16 -0.28 -3.53
C ILE A 134 -1.63 1.16 -3.35
N VAL A 135 -2.72 1.32 -2.62
CA VAL A 135 -3.46 2.58 -2.46
C VAL A 135 -3.46 3.01 -1.00
N GLY A 136 -3.35 4.31 -0.78
CA GLY A 136 -3.38 4.93 0.51
C GLY A 136 -3.79 6.39 0.44
N TRP A 137 -3.49 7.11 1.51
CA TRP A 137 -3.70 8.55 1.60
C TRP A 137 -2.64 9.17 2.51
N THR A 138 -2.46 10.48 2.40
CA THR A 138 -1.56 11.26 3.26
C THR A 138 -2.32 12.32 4.04
N PRO A 139 -2.08 12.49 5.36
CA PRO A 139 -2.57 13.65 6.10
C PRO A 139 -1.70 14.90 5.86
N ASP A 140 -0.51 14.74 5.29
CA ASP A 140 0.49 15.80 5.23
C ASP A 140 0.26 16.73 4.03
N VAL A 141 0.72 17.98 4.16
CA VAL A 141 0.79 18.93 3.05
C VAL A 141 2.24 19.04 2.63
N LEU A 142 2.57 18.58 1.42
CA LEU A 142 3.93 18.67 0.89
C LEU A 142 4.15 20.02 0.22
N HIS A 143 5.04 20.82 0.79
CA HIS A 143 5.43 22.09 0.19
C HIS A 143 6.25 21.89 -1.08
N ALA A 144 6.15 22.88 -1.97
CA ALA A 144 6.97 22.95 -3.17
C ALA A 144 8.45 23.06 -2.81
N THR A 145 9.29 22.40 -3.60
CA THR A 145 10.75 22.39 -3.50
C THR A 145 11.37 22.44 -4.91
N GLN A 146 12.68 22.28 -5.04
CA GLN A 146 13.36 22.23 -6.34
C GLN A 146 13.03 20.91 -7.10
N PRO A 147 12.36 20.94 -8.27
CA PRO A 147 11.90 19.74 -9.00
C PRO A 147 13.01 18.87 -9.65
N TYR A 148 14.24 19.36 -9.72
CA TYR A 148 15.32 18.73 -10.50
C TYR A 148 16.41 18.08 -9.66
N THR A 149 16.26 18.10 -8.34
CA THR A 149 17.19 17.48 -7.40
C THR A 149 16.43 16.58 -6.46
N TRP A 150 17.16 15.73 -5.76
CA TRP A 150 16.58 15.01 -4.66
C TRP A 150 16.12 15.97 -3.55
N ASP A 151 14.90 15.75 -3.09
CA ASP A 151 14.38 16.35 -1.89
C ASP A 151 14.76 15.46 -0.69
N THR A 152 15.74 15.94 0.08
CA THR A 152 16.20 15.27 1.31
C THR A 152 15.64 15.92 2.58
N THR A 153 14.77 16.92 2.43
CA THR A 153 14.26 17.72 3.55
C THR A 153 12.80 17.41 3.85
N SER A 154 12.00 17.11 2.83
CA SER A 154 10.60 16.77 3.01
C SER A 154 10.43 15.30 3.36
N SER A 155 9.37 15.03 4.11
CA SER A 155 8.86 13.69 4.39
C SER A 155 7.35 13.68 4.17
N VAL A 156 6.80 12.51 3.82
CA VAL A 156 5.35 12.30 3.71
C VAL A 156 4.95 11.04 4.46
N SER A 157 3.88 11.14 5.24
CA SER A 157 3.26 10.04 5.95
C SER A 157 2.17 9.44 5.05
N VAL A 158 2.23 8.14 4.81
CA VAL A 158 1.27 7.43 3.95
C VAL A 158 0.62 6.31 4.75
N TYR A 159 -0.71 6.40 4.87
CA TYR A 159 -1.55 5.36 5.43
C TYR A 159 -2.10 4.50 4.30
N LEU A 160 -1.79 3.21 4.31
CA LEU A 160 -2.30 2.28 3.30
C LEU A 160 -3.71 1.82 3.65
N ASN A 161 -4.54 1.61 2.63
CA ASN A 161 -5.96 1.32 2.83
C ASN A 161 -6.25 -0.13 3.26
N ALA A 162 -5.28 -1.05 3.09
CA ALA A 162 -5.43 -2.43 3.50
C ALA A 162 -4.14 -2.99 4.12
N SER A 163 -4.29 -3.86 5.12
CA SER A 163 -3.16 -4.38 5.91
C SER A 163 -2.22 -5.33 5.16
N TYR A 164 -2.65 -5.85 4.00
CA TYR A 164 -1.81 -6.70 3.15
C TYR A 164 -0.90 -5.89 2.21
N MET A 165 -1.13 -4.58 2.10
CA MET A 165 -0.33 -3.67 1.27
C MET A 165 0.95 -3.27 2.01
N GLN A 166 2.03 -3.06 1.27
CA GLN A 166 3.35 -2.80 1.83
C GLN A 166 4.10 -1.84 0.92
N LEU A 167 4.90 -0.95 1.50
CA LEU A 167 5.87 -0.14 0.76
C LEU A 167 7.28 -0.59 1.13
N ALA A 168 8.16 -0.60 0.14
CA ALA A 168 9.57 -0.93 0.30
C ALA A 168 10.45 0.23 -0.19
N GLY A 169 11.54 0.49 0.53
CA GLY A 169 12.57 1.41 0.07
C GLY A 169 13.34 0.82 -1.13
N ALA A 170 14.01 1.70 -1.86
CA ALA A 170 14.89 1.36 -2.97
C ALA A 170 16.15 2.23 -2.92
N THR A 171 17.25 1.71 -3.45
CA THR A 171 18.49 2.50 -3.58
C THR A 171 18.29 3.66 -4.56
N ASP A 172 19.05 4.74 -4.41
CA ASP A 172 19.01 5.89 -5.33
C ASP A 172 19.12 5.46 -6.81
N LEU A 173 19.97 4.46 -7.11
CA LEU A 173 20.13 3.93 -8.47
C LEU A 173 18.86 3.26 -8.99
N GLN A 174 18.20 2.43 -8.17
CA GLN A 174 16.94 1.78 -8.54
C GLN A 174 15.84 2.81 -8.75
N VAL A 175 15.76 3.83 -7.90
CA VAL A 175 14.79 4.92 -8.06
C VAL A 175 15.03 5.68 -9.36
N ILE A 176 16.27 6.03 -9.68
CA ILE A 176 16.61 6.68 -10.96
C ILE A 176 16.25 5.78 -12.16
N GLN A 177 16.29 4.46 -12.01
CA GLN A 177 15.86 3.49 -13.01
C GLN A 177 14.33 3.32 -13.09
N GLY A 178 13.55 4.02 -12.26
CA GLY A 178 12.09 4.03 -12.29
C GLY A 178 11.40 3.32 -11.12
N ALA A 179 12.15 2.81 -10.14
CA ALA A 179 11.54 2.21 -8.96
C ALA A 179 10.75 3.24 -8.12
N ASN A 180 9.80 2.73 -7.34
CA ASN A 180 9.02 3.50 -6.37
C ASN A 180 8.31 4.73 -6.95
N LEU A 181 7.83 4.65 -8.19
CA LEU A 181 6.98 5.69 -8.77
C LEU A 181 5.59 5.64 -8.12
N ALA A 182 5.09 6.78 -7.67
CA ALA A 182 3.78 6.91 -7.07
C ALA A 182 3.10 8.21 -7.50
N GLN A 183 1.78 8.21 -7.53
CA GLN A 183 0.98 9.41 -7.59
C GLN A 183 0.58 9.84 -6.17
N LEU A 184 0.86 11.09 -5.82
CA LEU A 184 0.43 11.75 -4.59
C LEU A 184 -0.43 12.95 -4.98
N GLY A 185 -1.74 12.89 -4.72
CA GLY A 185 -2.69 13.86 -5.27
C GLY A 185 -2.61 13.86 -6.80
N SER A 186 -2.14 14.96 -7.38
CA SER A 186 -1.89 15.10 -8.83
C SER A 186 -0.41 15.05 -9.22
N GLU A 187 0.52 14.95 -8.26
CA GLU A 187 1.95 14.92 -8.52
C GLU A 187 2.46 13.48 -8.66
N LEU A 188 3.34 13.21 -9.63
CA LEU A 188 4.12 11.99 -9.64
C LEU A 188 5.43 12.18 -8.85
N ILE A 189 5.61 11.36 -7.84
CA ILE A 189 6.80 11.33 -7.00
C ILE A 189 7.52 9.98 -7.11
N GLN A 190 8.80 9.96 -6.77
CA GLN A 190 9.50 8.73 -6.41
C GLN A 190 10.15 8.86 -5.05
N PHE A 191 10.39 7.75 -4.36
CA PHE A 191 10.98 7.75 -3.01
C PHE A 191 12.05 6.67 -2.83
N GLY A 192 13.13 7.01 -2.14
CA GLY A 192 14.18 6.06 -1.77
C GLY A 192 13.88 5.31 -0.48
N ASN A 193 13.36 5.99 0.54
CA ASN A 193 13.11 5.38 1.84
C ASN A 193 11.61 5.21 2.09
N ALA A 194 11.22 4.06 2.64
CA ALA A 194 9.89 3.80 3.16
C ALA A 194 10.01 3.12 4.52
N ASN A 195 9.87 3.91 5.59
CA ASN A 195 10.01 3.42 6.96
C ASN A 195 8.63 3.22 7.57
N LEU A 196 8.33 2.00 8.01
CA LEU A 196 7.10 1.72 8.74
C LEU A 196 7.18 2.33 10.14
N MET A 197 6.21 3.17 10.47
CA MET A 197 6.07 3.89 11.73
C MET A 197 4.69 3.61 12.33
N THR A 198 4.49 4.06 13.57
CA THR A 198 3.22 3.94 14.28
C THR A 198 2.89 5.28 14.89
N ASP A 199 1.67 5.76 14.67
CA ASP A 199 1.21 7.03 15.22
C ASP A 199 0.82 6.92 16.70
N ALA A 200 0.45 8.05 17.31
CA ALA A 200 0.06 8.10 18.72
C ALA A 200 -1.18 7.26 19.06
N ASN A 201 -1.99 6.91 18.05
CA ASN A 201 -3.20 6.10 18.20
C ASN A 201 -2.94 4.61 17.91
N GLY A 202 -1.70 4.22 17.61
CA GLY A 202 -1.34 2.84 17.30
C GLY A 202 -1.56 2.44 15.84
N ASN A 203 -1.89 3.36 14.94
CA ASN A 203 -2.04 3.04 13.53
C ASN A 203 -0.70 3.05 12.81
N ALA A 204 -0.48 2.06 11.94
CA ALA A 204 0.73 1.97 11.15
C ALA A 204 0.66 2.89 9.92
N TYR A 205 1.76 3.58 9.63
CA TYR A 205 1.92 4.40 8.43
C TYR A 205 3.36 4.31 7.93
N TYR A 206 3.57 4.56 6.64
CA TYR A 206 4.90 4.65 6.06
C TYR A 206 5.35 6.10 6.00
N GLN A 207 6.49 6.41 6.60
CA GLN A 207 7.17 7.67 6.36
C GLN A 207 8.09 7.51 5.14
N LEU A 208 7.76 8.23 4.07
CA LEU A 208 8.55 8.29 2.85
C LEU A 208 9.50 9.49 2.92
N THR A 209 10.76 9.26 2.60
CA THR A 209 11.79 10.31 2.51
C THR A 209 12.71 10.05 1.34
N ARG A 210 13.65 10.98 1.07
CA ARG A 210 14.55 10.92 -0.09
C ARG A 210 13.70 10.89 -1.36
N LEU A 211 13.01 12.00 -1.63
CA LEU A 211 12.00 12.07 -2.69
C LEU A 211 12.60 12.64 -3.99
N LEU A 212 12.11 12.18 -5.13
CA LEU A 212 12.17 12.90 -6.41
C LEU A 212 10.77 13.42 -6.72
N ARG A 213 10.66 14.72 -6.94
CA ARG A 213 9.40 15.44 -7.10
C ARG A 213 9.13 15.79 -8.57
N GLY A 214 7.88 16.08 -8.90
CA GLY A 214 7.45 16.60 -10.21
C GLY A 214 7.78 15.68 -11.40
N ARG A 215 7.68 14.36 -11.22
CA ARG A 215 8.09 13.42 -12.28
C ARG A 215 7.16 13.49 -13.48
N ARG A 216 7.73 13.21 -14.66
CA ARG A 216 7.01 13.22 -15.95
C ARG A 216 6.24 14.53 -16.23
N GLY A 217 6.81 15.68 -15.85
CA GLY A 217 6.21 16.99 -16.18
C GLY A 217 5.18 17.49 -15.17
N THR A 218 5.08 16.85 -13.99
CA THR A 218 4.10 17.19 -12.94
C THR A 218 4.63 18.21 -11.92
N GLU A 219 5.74 18.90 -12.19
CA GLU A 219 6.31 19.91 -11.28
C GLU A 219 5.34 21.05 -10.93
N SER A 220 4.39 21.36 -11.82
CA SER A 220 3.34 22.35 -11.55
C SER A 220 2.41 21.96 -10.40
N GLN A 221 2.33 20.66 -10.08
CA GLN A 221 1.46 20.12 -9.02
C GLN A 221 2.12 20.17 -7.64
N MET A 222 3.43 20.44 -7.56
CA MET A 222 4.16 20.51 -6.28
C MET A 222 3.65 21.62 -5.36
N ALA A 223 3.02 22.65 -5.92
CA ALA A 223 2.50 23.80 -5.17
C ALA A 223 1.01 23.67 -4.78
N SER A 224 0.31 22.62 -5.24
CA SER A 224 -1.12 22.44 -5.05
C SER A 224 -1.50 21.37 -4.04
N HIS A 225 -0.53 20.76 -3.35
CA HIS A 225 -0.78 19.75 -2.32
C HIS A 225 -1.68 20.27 -1.19
N VAL A 226 -2.57 19.38 -0.73
CA VAL A 226 -3.49 19.60 0.38
C VAL A 226 -3.52 18.38 1.29
N ALA A 227 -3.97 18.55 2.53
CA ALA A 227 -4.08 17.44 3.47
C ALA A 227 -5.18 16.47 3.02
N GLY A 228 -4.97 15.17 3.23
CA GLY A 228 -5.94 14.13 2.89
C GLY A 228 -5.86 13.62 1.45
N GLU A 229 -4.77 13.91 0.73
CA GLU A 229 -4.61 13.48 -0.67
C GLU A 229 -4.44 11.97 -0.81
N SER A 230 -4.91 11.44 -1.94
CA SER A 230 -4.69 10.05 -2.32
C SER A 230 -3.23 9.77 -2.61
N PHE A 231 -2.79 8.57 -2.26
CA PHE A 231 -1.51 8.01 -2.64
C PHE A 231 -1.76 6.72 -3.40
N VAL A 232 -1.10 6.53 -4.53
CA VAL A 232 -1.09 5.26 -5.24
C VAL A 232 0.32 4.97 -5.72
N LEU A 233 0.88 3.83 -5.31
CA LEU A 233 2.14 3.34 -5.88
C LEU A 233 1.84 2.74 -7.25
N ILE A 234 2.62 3.12 -8.25
CA ILE A 234 2.49 2.66 -9.63
C ILE A 234 3.52 1.56 -9.86
N GLN A 235 3.05 0.34 -10.10
CA GLN A 235 3.91 -0.82 -10.32
C GLN A 235 3.48 -1.64 -11.53
N ALA A 236 4.43 -2.35 -12.12
CA ALA A 236 4.10 -3.24 -13.23
C ALA A 236 3.06 -4.28 -12.78
N ASN A 237 1.93 -4.30 -13.48
CA ASN A 237 0.77 -5.21 -13.34
C ASN A 237 -0.26 -4.89 -12.25
N ASP A 238 0.01 -3.96 -11.32
CA ASP A 238 -0.94 -3.65 -10.23
C ASP A 238 -2.06 -2.69 -10.67
N GLU A 239 -1.87 -2.01 -11.80
CA GLU A 239 -2.88 -1.21 -12.47
C GLU A 239 -3.19 -1.74 -13.87
N THR A 240 -4.40 -1.45 -14.33
CA THR A 240 -4.79 -1.63 -15.74
C THR A 240 -4.85 -0.28 -16.43
N ALA A 241 -4.18 -0.16 -17.58
CA ALA A 241 -4.31 1.00 -18.45
C ALA A 241 -5.61 0.90 -19.26
N VAL A 242 -6.49 1.88 -19.12
CA VAL A 242 -7.73 1.98 -19.89
C VAL A 242 -7.58 3.10 -20.91
N SER A 243 -7.60 2.73 -22.20
CA SER A 243 -7.46 3.69 -23.29
C SER A 243 -8.71 4.56 -23.44
N TYR A 244 -8.54 5.84 -23.74
CA TYR A 244 -9.64 6.76 -24.00
C TYR A 244 -9.32 7.68 -25.18
N GLY A 245 -10.37 8.20 -25.80
CA GLY A 245 -10.30 9.14 -26.92
C GLY A 245 -10.58 10.58 -26.52
N LEU A 246 -10.39 11.50 -27.45
CA LEU A 246 -10.68 12.93 -27.25
C LEU A 246 -12.16 13.21 -26.95
N HIS A 247 -13.07 12.32 -27.35
CA HIS A 247 -14.51 12.46 -27.10
C HIS A 247 -14.92 12.10 -25.67
N ASP A 248 -14.03 11.43 -24.92
CA ASP A 248 -14.27 11.03 -23.53
C ASP A 248 -13.81 12.11 -22.54
N LEU A 249 -13.10 13.14 -23.02
CA LEU A 249 -12.55 14.20 -22.17
C LEU A 249 -13.63 14.97 -21.43
N ASN A 250 -13.51 15.01 -20.12
CA ASN A 250 -14.48 15.62 -19.19
C ASN A 250 -15.91 15.04 -19.31
N ASN A 251 -16.04 13.86 -19.90
CA ASN A 251 -17.28 13.10 -19.90
C ASN A 251 -17.18 11.98 -18.86
N ALA A 252 -18.10 11.96 -17.91
CA ALA A 252 -18.07 10.96 -16.84
C ALA A 252 -18.56 9.61 -17.37
N ALA A 253 -17.74 8.58 -17.19
CA ALA A 253 -18.14 7.19 -17.30
C ALA A 253 -18.30 6.60 -15.90
N GLU A 254 -19.20 5.63 -15.78
CA GLU A 254 -19.49 4.94 -14.53
C GLU A 254 -18.72 3.62 -14.46
N PHE A 255 -18.02 3.40 -13.36
CA PHE A 255 -17.21 2.20 -13.16
C PHE A 255 -17.69 1.38 -11.99
N LYS A 256 -17.61 0.06 -12.15
CA LYS A 256 -17.82 -0.90 -11.06
C LYS A 256 -16.65 -1.86 -10.97
N VAL A 257 -16.26 -2.18 -9.75
CA VAL A 257 -15.18 -3.13 -9.46
C VAL A 257 -15.77 -4.27 -8.65
N ALA A 258 -15.81 -5.46 -9.24
CA ALA A 258 -16.36 -6.64 -8.59
C ALA A 258 -15.24 -7.62 -8.24
N THR A 259 -15.10 -7.99 -6.97
CA THR A 259 -14.28 -9.15 -6.60
C THR A 259 -15.07 -10.46 -6.72
N VAL A 260 -14.37 -11.58 -6.63
CA VAL A 260 -14.94 -12.93 -6.77
C VAL A 260 -16.10 -13.13 -5.80
N GLY A 261 -17.23 -13.56 -6.32
CA GLY A 261 -18.45 -13.84 -5.55
C GLY A 261 -19.32 -12.62 -5.27
N GLN A 262 -18.94 -11.42 -5.71
CA GLN A 262 -19.82 -10.25 -5.65
C GLN A 262 -20.73 -10.16 -6.89
N SER A 263 -21.96 -9.71 -6.69
CA SER A 263 -22.88 -9.38 -7.79
C SER A 263 -22.70 -7.94 -8.23
N ILE A 264 -22.54 -7.70 -9.53
CA ILE A 264 -22.40 -6.36 -10.14
C ILE A 264 -23.59 -5.45 -9.78
N SER A 265 -24.78 -6.02 -9.62
CA SER A 265 -25.98 -5.27 -9.24
C SER A 265 -25.94 -4.69 -7.82
N ALA A 266 -25.13 -5.26 -6.92
CA ALA A 266 -25.00 -4.82 -5.54
C ALA A 266 -23.86 -3.80 -5.32
N ILE A 267 -23.06 -3.54 -6.35
CA ILE A 267 -21.89 -2.68 -6.28
C ILE A 267 -22.30 -1.27 -6.73
N PRO A 268 -22.07 -0.23 -5.92
CA PRO A 268 -22.28 1.14 -6.34
C PRO A 268 -21.30 1.50 -7.47
N ALA A 269 -21.76 2.31 -8.42
CA ALA A 269 -20.89 2.85 -9.45
C ALA A 269 -20.06 4.02 -8.90
N THR A 270 -18.87 4.19 -9.45
CA THR A 270 -18.00 5.35 -9.23
C THR A 270 -17.84 6.10 -10.54
N ASP A 271 -18.10 7.40 -10.53
CA ASP A 271 -17.87 8.25 -11.69
C ASP A 271 -16.39 8.57 -11.85
N PHE A 272 -15.90 8.52 -13.09
CA PHE A 272 -14.59 9.03 -13.45
C PHE A 272 -14.64 9.71 -14.83
N ALA A 273 -14.00 10.87 -14.94
CA ALA A 273 -13.91 11.64 -16.17
C ALA A 273 -12.44 12.05 -16.41
N PRO A 274 -11.78 11.57 -17.48
CA PRO A 274 -10.41 11.96 -17.77
C PRO A 274 -10.34 13.43 -18.21
N THR A 275 -9.36 14.19 -17.71
CA THR A 275 -9.18 15.62 -18.04
C THR A 275 -8.25 15.85 -19.25
N GLY A 276 -7.60 14.79 -19.73
CA GLY A 276 -6.69 14.79 -20.87
C GLY A 276 -5.25 15.11 -20.51
N LEU A 277 -4.77 14.75 -19.31
CA LEU A 277 -3.37 14.94 -18.90
C LEU A 277 -2.40 14.28 -19.88
N TRP A 278 -2.74 13.10 -20.41
CA TRP A 278 -1.93 12.38 -21.39
C TRP A 278 -1.76 13.14 -22.71
N TYR A 279 -2.74 13.96 -23.09
CA TYR A 279 -2.70 14.74 -24.32
C TYR A 279 -1.90 16.04 -24.19
N LYS A 280 -1.53 16.43 -22.96
CA LYS A 280 -0.76 17.65 -22.72
C LYS A 280 0.73 17.36 -22.87
N PRO A 281 1.50 18.25 -23.52
CA PRO A 281 2.95 18.12 -23.51
C PRO A 281 3.48 18.21 -22.08
N PHE A 282 4.63 17.61 -21.82
CA PHE A 282 5.33 17.82 -20.55
C PHE A 282 5.68 19.30 -20.38
N SER A 283 5.74 19.70 -19.11
CA SER A 283 6.16 21.02 -18.71
C SER A 283 7.52 21.39 -19.36
N PRO A 284 7.66 22.60 -19.93
CA PRO A 284 8.88 23.01 -20.61
C PRO A 284 10.04 23.16 -19.63
N ALA A 285 11.23 22.73 -20.04
CA ALA A 285 12.47 22.87 -19.27
C ALA A 285 13.43 23.87 -19.95
N HIS A 286 14.24 24.57 -19.14
CA HIS A 286 15.29 25.50 -19.59
C HIS A 286 14.81 26.55 -20.62
N VAL A 287 13.69 27.21 -20.32
CA VAL A 287 13.16 28.28 -21.18
C VAL A 287 14.18 29.43 -21.26
N THR A 288 14.65 29.73 -22.48
CA THR A 288 15.45 30.91 -22.77
C THR A 288 14.65 31.86 -23.64
N THR A 289 14.72 33.14 -23.33
CA THR A 289 14.11 34.20 -24.14
C THR A 289 15.21 34.91 -24.91
N VAL A 290 15.05 35.03 -26.22
CA VAL A 290 15.85 35.93 -27.05
C VAL A 290 14.90 37.03 -27.52
N SER A 291 15.19 38.27 -27.16
CA SER A 291 14.48 39.42 -27.74
C SER A 291 14.90 39.55 -29.19
N ASP A 292 13.95 39.49 -30.12
CA ASP A 292 14.21 39.96 -31.46
C ASP A 292 14.28 41.49 -31.47
N SER A 293 14.93 42.06 -32.48
CA SER A 293 15.05 43.52 -32.63
C SER A 293 13.85 44.13 -33.37
N SER A 294 12.75 43.38 -33.46
CA SER A 294 11.60 43.72 -34.32
C SER A 294 10.50 44.50 -33.59
N GLY A 295 10.52 44.55 -32.27
CA GLY A 295 9.58 45.34 -31.46
C GLY A 295 8.31 44.59 -31.07
#